data_AF-Q089Y3-F1
#
_entry.id   AF-Q089Y3-F1
#
_cell.length_a   1.000
_cell.length_b   1.000
_cell.length_c   1.000
_cell.angle_alpha   90.00
_cell.angle_beta   90.00
_cell.angle_gamma   90.00
#
_symmetry.space_group_name_H-M   'P 1'
#
loop_
_entity.id
_entity.type
_entity.pdbx_description
1 polymer ?
#
loop_
_entity_poly.entity_id
_entity_poly.type
_entity_poly.pdbx_seq_one_letter_code
_entity_poly.pdbx_strand_id
1 'polypeptide(L)'
;MSILKKTLISMCLMSASGMVAATPITANVTADNDFIVVHSPGNGSSPTVVYRGANGSNWKKIESLKFDIDNSAQSLETCSVSVIAWGDGKVSQGMAAIFKGDSTIYTGSGHFKAHQSSTPSSGWAQTGGPNASQINTLIADSLANGQSPYLLPGSVAGGTSPWGTMNFPLASNVNVNNFRWAWSTSNLAQKTYSVFTAACGDIVEAAPVAVHMPGEHFQCYGVRKADKLREETIMIEDQFGKTRAVLGKPVLLCNPSSKIHNEKLYKIRDEERHLVCYDFVKQNKVKSRNLEINNQFAPDELMNDQRELFCVPSSKKHLGPIKPNKPGKPIPREMQRAEMKPLKQR
;
A
#
# COMPACT_ATOMS: atom_id res chain seq x y z
N MET A 1 -43.95 -36.22 -23.96
CA MET A 1 -42.81 -35.99 -23.04
C MET A 1 -41.82 -35.05 -23.71
N SER A 2 -41.71 -33.82 -23.23
CA SER A 2 -40.48 -33.00 -23.25
C SER A 2 -40.84 -31.61 -22.73
N ILE A 3 -40.68 -31.45 -21.42
CA ILE A 3 -40.86 -30.19 -20.68
C ILE A 3 -39.60 -29.36 -20.89
N LEU A 4 -39.70 -28.22 -21.58
CA LEU A 4 -38.63 -27.22 -21.66
C LEU A 4 -38.41 -26.62 -20.27
N LYS A 5 -37.29 -26.98 -19.63
CA LYS A 5 -36.77 -26.31 -18.45
C LYS A 5 -36.28 -24.91 -18.82
N LYS A 6 -36.94 -23.87 -18.30
CA LYS A 6 -36.41 -22.50 -18.28
C LYS A 6 -35.36 -22.40 -17.18
N THR A 7 -34.10 -22.40 -17.55
CA THR A 7 -32.99 -22.12 -16.63
C THR A 7 -32.87 -20.60 -16.50
N LEU A 8 -33.24 -20.08 -15.33
CA LEU A 8 -32.96 -18.71 -14.91
C LEU A 8 -31.43 -18.55 -14.78
N ILE A 9 -30.83 -17.77 -15.68
CA ILE A 9 -29.47 -17.29 -15.52
C ILE A 9 -29.54 -16.19 -14.45
N SER A 10 -29.25 -16.57 -13.20
CA SER A 10 -28.93 -15.62 -12.14
C SER A 10 -27.61 -14.96 -12.51
N MET A 11 -27.70 -13.75 -13.07
CA MET A 11 -26.55 -12.90 -13.32
C MET A 11 -26.08 -12.42 -11.95
N CYS A 12 -25.12 -13.15 -11.39
CA CYS A 12 -24.38 -12.73 -10.21
C CYS A 12 -23.68 -11.42 -10.59
N LEU A 13 -24.21 -10.30 -10.09
CA LEU A 13 -23.47 -9.05 -9.97
C LEU A 13 -22.27 -9.37 -9.08
N MET A 14 -21.16 -9.77 -9.69
CA MET A 14 -19.87 -9.57 -9.06
C MET A 14 -19.68 -8.06 -9.03
N SER A 15 -20.13 -7.44 -7.94
CA SER A 15 -19.42 -6.27 -7.42
C SER A 15 -17.95 -6.65 -7.46
N ALA A 16 -17.18 -5.93 -8.28
CA ALA A 16 -15.75 -5.88 -8.13
C ALA A 16 -15.49 -5.26 -6.76
N SER A 17 -15.58 -6.08 -5.71
CA SER A 17 -14.96 -5.82 -4.43
C SER A 17 -13.50 -5.56 -4.80
N GLY A 18 -13.08 -4.30 -4.71
CA GLY A 18 -11.69 -3.93 -4.96
C GLY A 18 -10.83 -4.94 -4.22
N MET A 19 -9.89 -5.56 -4.92
CA MET A 19 -8.91 -6.40 -4.25
C MET A 19 -8.29 -5.53 -3.16
N VAL A 20 -8.57 -5.86 -1.90
CA VAL A 20 -7.97 -5.17 -0.77
C VAL A 20 -6.48 -5.43 -0.91
N ALA A 21 -5.72 -4.37 -1.15
CA ALA A 21 -4.28 -4.46 -1.23
C ALA A 21 -3.78 -4.95 0.14
N ALA A 22 -3.01 -6.02 0.12
CA ALA A 22 -2.60 -6.73 1.33
C ALA A 22 -1.13 -7.10 1.23
N THR A 23 -0.40 -6.88 2.32
CA THR A 23 1.04 -7.14 2.40
C THR A 23 1.29 -8.39 3.23
N PRO A 24 1.99 -9.40 2.69
CA PRO A 24 2.28 -10.62 3.44
C PRO A 24 3.35 -10.38 4.48
N ILE A 25 3.03 -10.70 5.74
CA ILE A 25 3.95 -10.62 6.86
C ILE A 25 4.52 -12.01 7.13
N THR A 26 5.83 -12.07 7.33
CA THR A 26 6.50 -13.22 7.95
C THR A 26 7.06 -12.82 9.29
N ALA A 27 6.83 -13.61 10.32
CA ALA A 27 7.37 -13.35 11.64
C ALA A 27 8.05 -14.57 12.26
N ASN A 28 9.01 -14.29 13.13
CA ASN A 28 9.65 -15.27 14.01
C ASN A 28 9.47 -14.80 15.44
N VAL A 29 8.90 -15.65 16.28
CA VAL A 29 8.59 -15.31 17.68
C VAL A 29 9.02 -16.46 18.57
N THR A 30 9.57 -16.12 19.73
CA THR A 30 9.62 -17.01 20.88
C THR A 30 9.39 -16.21 22.17
N ALA A 31 8.84 -16.87 23.17
CA ALA A 31 8.69 -16.35 24.52
C ALA A 31 8.97 -17.45 25.53
N ASP A 32 9.40 -17.08 26.74
CA ASP A 32 9.42 -18.00 27.87
C ASP A 32 7.99 -18.49 28.17
N ASN A 33 7.79 -19.81 28.12
CA ASN A 33 6.51 -20.50 28.12
C ASN A 33 5.65 -20.27 26.88
N ASP A 34 4.70 -19.34 26.84
CA ASP A 34 3.78 -19.35 25.70
C ASP A 34 3.35 -17.96 25.26
N PHE A 35 2.84 -17.91 24.04
CA PHE A 35 2.39 -16.68 23.43
C PHE A 35 1.30 -16.92 22.39
N ILE A 36 0.57 -15.85 22.09
CA ILE A 36 -0.24 -15.74 20.88
C ILE A 36 0.15 -14.48 20.12
N VAL A 37 -0.03 -14.51 18.82
CA VAL A 37 0.07 -13.33 17.96
C VAL A 37 -1.33 -12.93 17.54
N VAL A 38 -1.67 -11.68 17.79
CA VAL A 38 -2.97 -11.07 17.52
C VAL A 38 -2.78 -9.97 16.49
N HIS A 39 -3.55 -10.01 15.42
CA HIS A 39 -3.65 -8.96 14.43
C HIS A 39 -4.96 -8.20 14.64
N SER A 40 -4.85 -6.91 14.86
CA SER A 40 -5.98 -5.96 14.89
C SER A 40 -6.00 -5.24 13.55
N PRO A 41 -6.92 -5.57 12.61
CA PRO A 41 -6.87 -5.07 11.23
C PRO A 41 -7.10 -3.56 11.07
N GLY A 42 -7.51 -2.87 12.14
CA GLY A 42 -7.89 -1.47 12.10
C GLY A 42 -9.32 -1.25 11.57
N ASN A 43 -9.68 0.02 11.39
CA ASN A 43 -10.96 0.47 10.86
C ASN A 43 -12.19 -0.10 11.62
N GLY A 44 -12.08 -0.22 12.95
CA GLY A 44 -13.14 -0.78 13.80
C GLY A 44 -13.29 -2.30 13.76
N SER A 45 -12.44 -3.00 13.01
CA SER A 45 -12.42 -4.48 12.96
C SER A 45 -11.96 -5.07 14.28
N SER A 46 -12.56 -6.19 14.68
CA SER A 46 -12.15 -6.90 15.90
C SER A 46 -10.77 -7.56 15.76
N PRO A 47 -9.95 -7.60 16.82
CA PRO A 47 -8.70 -8.35 16.84
C PRO A 47 -8.90 -9.84 16.58
N THR A 48 -7.96 -10.46 15.86
CA THR A 48 -7.98 -11.89 15.53
C THR A 48 -6.66 -12.55 15.90
N VAL A 49 -6.72 -13.78 16.42
CA VAL A 49 -5.52 -14.56 16.71
C VAL A 49 -5.01 -15.16 15.40
N VAL A 50 -3.88 -14.66 14.91
CA VAL A 50 -3.23 -15.16 13.69
C VAL A 50 -2.26 -16.30 13.98
N TYR A 51 -1.82 -16.44 15.23
CA TYR A 51 -0.96 -17.54 15.63
C TYR A 51 -1.08 -17.87 17.12
N ARG A 52 -0.97 -19.16 17.42
CA ARG A 52 -0.89 -19.68 18.79
C ARG A 52 0.40 -20.47 18.91
N GLY A 53 1.23 -20.14 19.90
CA GLY A 53 2.46 -20.87 20.19
C GLY A 53 2.18 -22.36 20.38
N ALA A 54 3.04 -23.21 19.83
CA ALA A 54 2.89 -24.66 19.85
C ALA A 54 3.88 -25.34 20.80
N ASN A 55 4.95 -24.64 21.19
CA ASN A 55 6.08 -25.25 21.89
C ASN A 55 6.13 -24.96 23.39
N GLY A 56 5.24 -24.13 23.94
CA GLY A 56 5.11 -23.92 25.38
C GLY A 56 6.47 -23.80 26.09
N SER A 57 6.68 -24.62 27.12
CA SER A 57 7.94 -24.64 27.90
C SER A 57 9.23 -24.85 27.10
N ASN A 58 9.16 -25.28 25.84
CA ASN A 58 10.31 -25.36 24.93
C ASN A 58 10.53 -24.05 24.15
N TRP A 59 10.73 -22.95 24.87
CA TRP A 59 11.01 -21.61 24.33
C TRP A 59 12.25 -21.54 23.42
N LYS A 60 13.13 -22.55 23.43
CA LYS A 60 14.24 -22.66 22.47
C LYS A 60 13.76 -22.89 21.03
N LYS A 61 12.51 -23.30 20.85
CA LYS A 61 11.88 -23.44 19.53
C LYS A 61 11.35 -22.09 19.08
N ILE A 62 12.03 -21.50 18.11
CA ILE A 62 11.59 -20.27 17.44
C ILE A 62 10.47 -20.66 16.48
N GLU A 63 9.33 -20.00 16.60
CA GLU A 63 8.14 -20.31 15.83
C GLU A 63 7.98 -19.31 14.69
N SER A 64 7.70 -19.82 13.49
CA SER A 64 7.51 -19.01 12.28
C SER A 64 6.04 -18.96 11.89
N LEU A 65 5.54 -17.77 11.59
CA LEU A 65 4.15 -17.55 11.18
C LEU A 65 4.08 -16.61 9.98
N LYS A 66 2.94 -16.69 9.27
CA LYS A 66 2.60 -15.79 8.17
C LYS A 66 1.14 -15.36 8.28
N PHE A 67 0.87 -14.12 7.95
CA PHE A 67 -0.47 -13.54 7.87
C PHE A 67 -0.41 -12.28 7.00
N ASP A 68 -1.55 -11.80 6.53
CA ASP A 68 -1.61 -10.60 5.69
C ASP A 68 -2.12 -9.40 6.48
N ILE A 69 -1.62 -8.22 6.14
CA ILE A 69 -2.08 -6.93 6.64
C ILE A 69 -2.65 -6.12 5.48
N ASP A 70 -3.88 -5.60 5.63
CA ASP A 70 -4.46 -4.62 4.71
C ASP A 70 -3.61 -3.34 4.75
N ASN A 71 -3.03 -2.98 3.62
CA ASN A 71 -2.13 -1.84 3.51
C ASN A 71 -2.84 -0.55 3.07
N SER A 72 -4.17 -0.51 3.06
CA SER A 72 -4.90 0.74 2.85
C SER A 72 -4.60 1.73 3.98
N ALA A 73 -4.42 3.01 3.61
CA ALA A 73 -4.07 4.07 4.56
C ALA A 73 -5.06 4.13 5.74
N GLN A 74 -6.36 3.97 5.48
CA GLN A 74 -7.40 3.98 6.50
C GLN A 74 -7.28 2.82 7.50
N SER A 75 -6.96 1.60 7.03
CA SER A 75 -6.76 0.46 7.93
C SER A 75 -5.49 0.66 8.77
N LEU A 76 -4.39 1.11 8.15
CA LEU A 76 -3.10 1.29 8.83
C LEU A 76 -3.12 2.33 9.97
N GLU A 77 -4.01 3.33 9.94
CA GLU A 77 -4.16 4.34 11.02
C GLU A 77 -4.43 3.73 12.40
N THR A 78 -5.14 2.60 12.45
CA THR A 78 -5.53 1.94 13.72
C THR A 78 -5.12 0.47 13.78
N CYS A 79 -4.46 -0.02 12.74
CA CYS A 79 -3.98 -1.39 12.68
C CYS A 79 -2.81 -1.61 13.63
N SER A 80 -2.83 -2.74 14.33
CA SER A 80 -1.70 -3.16 15.17
C SER A 80 -1.50 -4.66 15.15
N VAL A 81 -0.24 -5.06 15.39
CA VAL A 81 0.12 -6.45 15.66
C VAL A 81 0.61 -6.54 17.10
N SER A 82 0.10 -7.51 17.82
CA SER A 82 0.45 -7.73 19.22
C SER A 82 0.92 -9.15 19.48
N VAL A 83 2.01 -9.28 20.23
CA VAL A 83 2.40 -10.55 20.87
C VAL A 83 1.90 -10.51 22.30
N ILE A 84 1.01 -11.42 22.66
CA ILE A 84 0.59 -11.61 24.06
C ILE A 84 1.36 -12.81 24.57
N ALA A 85 2.33 -12.57 25.45
CA ALA A 85 3.18 -13.59 26.05
C ALA A 85 2.87 -13.75 27.55
N TRP A 86 3.02 -14.96 28.06
CA TRP A 86 2.91 -15.22 29.49
C TRP A 86 3.78 -16.40 29.87
N GLY A 87 4.24 -16.37 31.12
CA GLY A 87 4.93 -17.50 31.70
C GLY A 87 4.55 -17.78 33.12
N ASP A 88 5.28 -18.72 33.70
CA ASP A 88 5.02 -19.26 35.02
C ASP A 88 5.69 -18.47 36.15
N GLY A 89 6.43 -17.40 35.82
CA GLY A 89 7.12 -16.52 36.77
C GLY A 89 8.25 -17.21 37.55
N LYS A 90 8.69 -18.41 37.12
CA LYS A 90 9.72 -19.19 37.84
C LYS A 90 11.13 -18.99 37.30
N VAL A 91 11.27 -18.67 36.01
CA VAL A 91 12.53 -18.31 35.36
C VAL A 91 12.47 -16.88 34.82
N SER A 92 13.61 -16.30 34.44
CA SER A 92 13.62 -14.98 33.81
C SER A 92 12.67 -14.98 32.61
N GLN A 93 11.66 -14.12 32.65
CA GLN A 93 10.67 -13.97 31.57
C GLN A 93 11.24 -13.12 30.44
N GLY A 94 10.89 -13.47 29.21
CA GLY A 94 11.40 -12.79 28.03
C GLY A 94 10.69 -13.24 26.77
N MET A 95 10.51 -12.29 25.86
CA MET A 95 10.01 -12.50 24.52
C MET A 95 10.98 -11.88 23.52
N ALA A 96 11.22 -12.57 22.41
CA ALA A 96 11.98 -12.07 21.29
C ALA A 96 11.19 -12.31 20.00
N ALA A 97 11.03 -11.27 19.20
CA ALA A 97 10.26 -11.34 17.97
C ALA A 97 10.90 -10.51 16.85
N ILE A 98 10.74 -10.98 15.62
CA ILE A 98 11.03 -10.26 14.39
C ILE A 98 9.78 -10.35 13.50
N PHE A 99 9.28 -9.22 13.02
CA PHE A 99 8.21 -9.14 12.04
C PHE A 99 8.75 -8.45 10.79
N LYS A 100 8.50 -9.04 9.63
CA LYS A 100 8.98 -8.55 8.33
C LYS A 100 7.80 -8.42 7.36
N GLY A 101 7.59 -7.20 6.87
CA GLY A 101 6.80 -6.84 5.69
C GLY A 101 7.69 -6.06 4.73
N ASP A 102 7.25 -4.87 4.33
CA ASP A 102 8.07 -3.90 3.58
C ASP A 102 9.24 -3.40 4.45
N SER A 103 8.96 -3.18 5.74
CA SER A 103 9.95 -2.89 6.77
C SER A 103 10.08 -4.07 7.76
N THR A 104 11.19 -4.10 8.51
CA THR A 104 11.44 -5.11 9.53
C THR A 104 11.50 -4.47 10.92
N ILE A 105 10.62 -4.92 11.82
CA ILE A 105 10.65 -4.54 13.23
C ILE A 105 11.03 -5.74 14.10
N TYR A 106 11.60 -5.48 15.27
CA TYR A 106 12.04 -6.53 16.17
C TYR A 106 12.13 -6.04 17.62
N THR A 107 12.16 -6.96 18.57
CA THR A 107 12.31 -6.58 19.99
C THR A 107 13.64 -5.86 20.22
N GLY A 108 13.57 -4.66 20.79
CA GLY A 108 14.72 -3.76 20.97
C GLY A 108 14.94 -2.76 19.83
N SER A 109 14.17 -2.83 18.74
CA SER A 109 14.22 -1.81 17.66
C SER A 109 13.52 -0.49 18.01
N GLY A 110 12.78 -0.44 19.12
CA GLY A 110 12.02 0.73 19.57
C GLY A 110 10.57 0.82 19.06
N HIS A 111 10.14 -0.06 18.16
CA HIS A 111 8.78 -0.05 17.58
C HIS A 111 7.73 -0.74 18.48
N PHE A 112 8.14 -1.73 19.28
CA PHE A 112 7.22 -2.35 20.24
C PHE A 112 6.99 -1.44 21.45
N LYS A 113 5.72 -1.25 21.81
CA LYS A 113 5.30 -0.87 23.15
C LYS A 113 4.94 -2.12 23.94
N ALA A 114 5.04 -2.07 25.26
CA ALA A 114 4.65 -3.17 26.12
C ALA A 114 3.73 -2.71 27.25
N HIS A 115 2.81 -3.58 27.64
CA HIS A 115 1.90 -3.38 28.75
C HIS A 115 1.78 -4.67 29.57
N GLN A 116 1.99 -4.55 30.87
CA GLN A 116 1.79 -5.64 31.82
C GLN A 116 0.34 -5.60 32.31
N SER A 117 -0.45 -6.61 31.95
CA SER A 117 -1.86 -6.67 32.35
C SER A 117 -2.04 -7.02 33.84
N SER A 118 -3.24 -6.74 34.35
CA SER A 118 -3.74 -7.26 35.63
C SER A 118 -4.41 -8.64 35.51
N THR A 119 -4.62 -9.13 34.29
CA THR A 119 -5.33 -10.39 34.05
C THR A 119 -4.40 -11.59 34.33
N PRO A 120 -4.76 -12.49 35.27
CA PRO A 120 -3.97 -13.69 35.53
C PRO A 120 -3.82 -14.55 34.28
N SER A 121 -2.59 -15.01 34.04
CA SER A 121 -2.30 -15.92 32.95
C SER A 121 -2.44 -17.37 33.39
N SER A 122 -2.97 -18.21 32.51
CA SER A 122 -3.10 -19.65 32.74
C SER A 122 -3.00 -20.42 31.43
N GLY A 123 -2.82 -21.74 31.55
CA GLY A 123 -2.80 -22.69 30.44
C GLY A 123 -1.74 -22.43 29.35
N TRP A 124 -1.90 -23.15 28.25
CA TRP A 124 -1.05 -23.09 27.06
C TRP A 124 -1.82 -22.49 25.89
N ALA A 125 -1.16 -21.86 24.93
CA ALA A 125 -1.81 -21.15 23.82
C ALA A 125 -2.76 -22.04 23.02
N GLN A 126 -2.43 -23.33 22.88
CA GLN A 126 -3.26 -24.34 22.19
C GLN A 126 -4.44 -24.85 23.02
N THR A 127 -4.36 -24.87 24.35
CA THR A 127 -5.29 -25.63 25.20
C THR A 127 -5.83 -24.86 26.41
N GLY A 128 -5.48 -23.58 26.59
CA GLY A 128 -5.92 -22.82 27.76
C GLY A 128 -5.36 -21.41 27.98
N GLY A 129 -5.00 -20.64 26.93
CA GLY A 129 -4.59 -19.23 27.04
C GLY A 129 -5.77 -18.23 27.14
N PRO A 130 -5.54 -16.92 26.84
CA PRO A 130 -6.58 -15.92 26.98
C PRO A 130 -7.72 -16.15 25.98
N ASN A 131 -8.96 -16.02 26.46
CA ASN A 131 -10.15 -16.13 25.62
C ASN A 131 -10.38 -14.83 24.80
N ALA A 132 -11.35 -14.85 23.87
CA ALA A 132 -11.60 -13.71 22.98
C ALA A 132 -11.91 -12.39 23.72
N SER A 133 -12.67 -12.45 24.83
CA SER A 133 -12.97 -11.25 25.61
C SER A 133 -11.73 -10.71 26.32
N GLN A 134 -10.90 -11.59 26.89
CA GLN A 134 -9.64 -11.18 27.50
C GLN A 134 -8.70 -10.58 26.46
N ILE A 135 -8.60 -11.15 25.25
CA ILE A 135 -7.79 -10.60 24.16
C ILE A 135 -8.21 -9.17 23.84
N ASN A 136 -9.51 -8.91 23.67
CA ASN A 136 -9.99 -7.55 23.39
C ASN A 136 -9.58 -6.55 24.48
N THR A 137 -9.74 -6.92 25.76
CA THR A 137 -9.31 -6.07 26.88
C THR A 137 -7.80 -5.86 26.90
N LEU A 138 -7.02 -6.94 26.76
CA LEU A 138 -5.56 -6.90 26.76
C LEU A 138 -5.00 -5.99 25.66
N ILE A 139 -5.58 -6.06 24.45
CA ILE A 139 -5.19 -5.20 23.33
C ILE A 139 -5.58 -3.75 23.59
N ALA A 140 -6.82 -3.50 24.05
CA ALA A 140 -7.27 -2.14 24.34
C ALA A 140 -6.41 -1.47 25.42
N ASP A 141 -6.11 -2.19 26.50
CA ASP A 141 -5.26 -1.69 27.59
C ASP A 141 -3.82 -1.43 27.13
N SER A 142 -3.28 -2.30 26.26
CA SER A 142 -1.95 -2.11 25.67
C SER A 142 -1.87 -0.88 24.78
N LEU A 143 -2.88 -0.65 23.94
CA LEU A 143 -2.94 0.54 23.08
C LEU A 143 -3.09 1.83 23.89
N ALA A 144 -3.83 1.79 25.01
CA ALA A 144 -4.04 2.96 25.87
C ALA A 144 -2.84 3.26 26.78
N ASN A 145 -2.16 2.23 27.28
CA ASN A 145 -1.18 2.35 28.37
C ASN A 145 0.23 1.87 28.03
N GLY A 146 0.49 1.47 26.79
CA GLY A 146 1.76 0.88 26.35
C GLY A 146 2.96 1.79 26.63
N GLN A 147 4.01 1.21 27.22
CA GLN A 147 5.27 1.89 27.53
C GLN A 147 6.42 1.28 26.72
N SER A 148 7.61 1.87 26.81
CA SER A 148 8.81 1.21 26.28
C SER A 148 9.05 -0.13 27.01
N PRO A 149 9.29 -1.24 26.29
CA PRO A 149 9.53 -2.54 26.90
C PRO A 149 10.77 -2.52 27.79
N TYR A 150 10.75 -3.33 28.84
CA TYR A 150 11.95 -3.64 29.62
C TYR A 150 12.87 -4.53 28.78
N LEU A 151 14.03 -4.01 28.37
CA LEU A 151 15.00 -4.75 27.57
C LEU A 151 16.03 -5.44 28.47
N LEU A 152 16.12 -6.77 28.38
CA LEU A 152 17.07 -7.53 29.17
C LEU A 152 18.52 -7.33 28.65
N PRO A 153 19.53 -7.37 29.53
CA PRO A 153 20.94 -7.25 29.16
C PRO A 153 21.40 -8.26 28.08
N GLY A 154 22.31 -7.84 27.19
CA GLY A 154 22.83 -8.69 26.11
C GLY A 154 21.86 -8.88 24.93
N SER A 155 22.35 -9.40 23.80
CA SER A 155 21.54 -9.60 22.59
C SER A 155 21.06 -11.03 22.43
N VAL A 156 19.95 -11.21 21.73
CA VAL A 156 19.38 -12.53 21.40
C VAL A 156 20.38 -13.37 20.62
N ALA A 157 21.10 -12.74 19.68
CA ALA A 157 22.13 -13.38 18.86
C ALA A 157 23.45 -13.61 19.61
N GLY A 158 23.83 -12.72 20.53
CA GLY A 158 25.05 -12.84 21.34
C GLY A 158 24.91 -13.82 22.52
N GLY A 159 23.66 -14.13 22.88
CA GLY A 159 23.31 -14.99 23.98
C GLY A 159 23.14 -14.24 25.29
N THR A 160 21.96 -14.39 25.90
CA THR A 160 21.61 -13.77 27.18
C THR A 160 21.20 -14.87 28.15
N SER A 161 21.82 -14.93 29.34
CA SER A 161 21.37 -15.84 30.39
C SER A 161 19.97 -15.45 30.88
N PRO A 162 19.03 -16.41 31.07
CA PRO A 162 19.21 -17.86 31.02
C PRO A 162 19.01 -18.50 29.63
N TRP A 163 18.62 -17.71 28.62
CA TRP A 163 18.22 -18.25 27.32
C TRP A 163 19.35 -18.74 26.43
N GLY A 164 20.54 -18.17 26.60
CA GLY A 164 21.69 -18.42 25.72
C GLY A 164 21.47 -17.84 24.33
N THR A 165 22.28 -18.29 23.38
CA THR A 165 22.27 -17.83 21.98
C THR A 165 21.11 -18.44 21.20
N MET A 166 20.38 -17.61 20.47
CA MET A 166 19.24 -18.03 19.64
C MET A 166 19.43 -17.62 18.17
N ASN A 167 19.20 -18.56 17.27
CA ASN A 167 19.39 -18.37 15.82
C ASN A 167 18.03 -18.16 15.13
N PHE A 168 17.57 -16.91 15.06
CA PHE A 168 16.32 -16.56 14.39
C PHE A 168 16.46 -16.65 12.85
N PRO A 169 15.54 -17.34 12.15
CA PRO A 169 15.55 -17.40 10.69
C PRO A 169 15.60 -16.02 10.00
N LEU A 170 14.94 -15.01 10.57
CA LEU A 170 14.90 -13.64 10.05
C LEU A 170 16.05 -12.74 10.56
N ALA A 171 17.01 -13.26 11.32
CA ALA A 171 18.09 -12.47 11.95
C ALA A 171 18.95 -11.67 10.97
N SER A 172 19.04 -12.10 9.70
CA SER A 172 19.77 -11.37 8.64
C SER A 172 19.10 -10.04 8.24
N ASN A 173 17.86 -9.78 8.67
CA ASN A 173 17.10 -8.57 8.35
C ASN A 173 17.10 -7.54 9.48
N VAL A 174 17.86 -7.76 10.55
CA VAL A 174 17.86 -6.90 11.74
C VAL A 174 19.27 -6.51 12.17
N ASN A 175 19.39 -5.43 12.93
CA ASN A 175 20.63 -5.13 13.63
C ASN A 175 20.71 -6.01 14.89
N VAL A 176 21.53 -7.07 14.81
CA VAL A 176 21.68 -8.08 15.86
C VAL A 176 22.20 -7.52 17.20
N ASN A 177 22.85 -6.35 17.20
CA ASN A 177 23.28 -5.69 18.44
C ASN A 177 22.10 -5.05 19.20
N ASN A 178 21.07 -4.65 18.47
CA ASN A 178 19.84 -4.06 19.01
C ASN A 178 18.72 -5.09 19.19
N PHE A 179 18.91 -6.34 18.74
CA PHE A 179 17.92 -7.39 18.91
C PHE A 179 18.03 -7.98 20.31
N ARG A 180 17.06 -7.66 21.17
CA ARG A 180 17.09 -7.91 22.61
C ARG A 180 15.89 -8.75 23.04
N TRP A 181 16.08 -9.53 24.09
CA TRP A 181 14.95 -10.07 24.85
C TRP A 181 14.22 -8.91 25.52
N ALA A 182 12.89 -8.91 25.43
CA ALA A 182 12.03 -7.88 25.98
C ALA A 182 11.02 -8.49 26.95
N TRP A 183 10.67 -7.74 28.00
CA TRP A 183 9.51 -8.01 28.84
C TRP A 183 8.65 -6.75 29.03
N SER A 184 7.43 -6.88 29.54
CA SER A 184 6.55 -5.73 29.75
C SER A 184 6.89 -4.92 31.01
N THR A 185 7.63 -5.51 31.94
CA THR A 185 8.05 -4.92 33.21
C THR A 185 9.39 -5.49 33.66
N SER A 186 10.10 -4.79 34.54
CA SER A 186 11.30 -5.30 35.21
C SER A 186 10.98 -6.36 36.28
N ASN A 187 9.74 -6.42 36.76
CA ASN A 187 9.29 -7.47 37.68
C ASN A 187 8.91 -8.75 36.92
N LEU A 188 9.88 -9.61 36.66
CA LEU A 188 9.70 -10.83 35.87
C LEU A 188 8.94 -11.95 36.61
N ALA A 189 8.56 -11.78 37.88
CA ALA A 189 7.86 -12.82 38.63
C ALA A 189 6.33 -12.81 38.43
N GLN A 190 5.79 -11.86 37.65
CA GLN A 190 4.35 -11.71 37.47
C GLN A 190 3.75 -12.83 36.61
N LYS A 191 2.63 -13.38 37.10
CA LYS A 191 1.82 -14.41 36.42
C LYS A 191 0.59 -13.80 35.74
N THR A 192 0.83 -12.73 34.99
CA THR A 192 -0.19 -12.03 34.21
C THR A 192 0.33 -11.82 32.79
N TYR A 193 -0.58 -11.58 31.85
CA TYR A 193 -0.21 -11.44 30.44
C TYR A 193 0.63 -10.19 30.20
N SER A 194 1.73 -10.35 29.46
CA SER A 194 2.51 -9.27 28.88
C SER A 194 2.11 -9.08 27.43
N VAL A 195 1.67 -7.88 27.07
CA VAL A 195 1.25 -7.53 25.71
C VAL A 195 2.31 -6.65 25.08
N PHE A 196 2.80 -7.01 23.90
CA PHE A 196 3.75 -6.22 23.12
C PHE A 196 3.10 -5.82 21.82
N THR A 197 2.85 -4.54 21.61
CA THR A 197 2.09 -4.03 20.49
C THR A 197 2.97 -3.14 19.61
N ALA A 198 2.90 -3.33 18.30
CA ALA A 198 3.49 -2.45 17.30
C ALA A 198 2.40 -1.99 16.32
N ALA A 199 2.55 -0.78 15.77
CA ALA A 199 1.66 -0.29 14.74
C ALA A 199 1.94 -1.03 13.42
N CYS A 200 0.91 -1.34 12.64
CA CYS A 200 1.12 -1.99 11.34
C CYS A 200 1.92 -1.10 10.38
N GLY A 201 1.77 0.23 10.49
CA GLY A 201 2.54 1.19 9.70
C GLY A 201 4.05 1.20 9.97
N ASP A 202 4.52 0.55 11.05
CA ASP A 202 5.96 0.33 11.27
C ASP A 202 6.51 -0.86 10.43
N ILE A 203 5.61 -1.70 9.90
CA ILE A 203 5.93 -2.96 9.22
C ILE A 203 5.58 -2.89 7.72
N VAL A 204 4.48 -2.20 7.41
CA VAL A 204 3.84 -2.17 6.08
C VAL A 204 3.73 -0.73 5.62
N GLU A 205 4.12 -0.48 4.38
CA GLU A 205 3.93 0.82 3.73
C GLU A 205 2.50 0.94 3.20
N ALA A 206 1.92 2.12 3.34
CA ALA A 206 0.56 2.35 2.85
C ALA A 206 0.51 2.21 1.32
N ALA A 207 -0.45 1.46 0.80
CA ALA A 207 -0.72 1.40 -0.61
C ALA A 207 -0.97 2.83 -1.12
N PRO A 208 -0.26 3.26 -2.17
CA PRO A 208 -0.44 4.59 -2.67
C PRO A 208 -1.85 4.73 -3.26
N VAL A 209 -2.49 5.87 -2.99
CA VAL A 209 -3.86 6.15 -3.43
C VAL A 209 -3.81 7.06 -4.64
N ALA A 210 -4.60 6.74 -5.68
CA ALA A 210 -4.75 7.58 -6.86
C ALA A 210 -5.23 8.99 -6.48
N VAL A 211 -4.42 10.01 -6.75
CA VAL A 211 -4.75 11.40 -6.43
C VAL A 211 -5.30 12.16 -7.64
N HIS A 212 -6.25 13.06 -7.38
CA HIS A 212 -6.66 14.04 -8.38
C HIS A 212 -5.70 15.21 -8.42
N MET A 213 -4.84 15.25 -9.44
CA MET A 213 -4.00 16.42 -9.72
C MET A 213 -4.81 17.50 -10.46
N PRO A 214 -4.84 18.75 -9.98
CA PRO A 214 -5.48 19.84 -10.71
C PRO A 214 -4.81 20.08 -12.07
N GLY A 215 -5.60 20.12 -13.14
CA GLY A 215 -5.08 20.40 -14.49
C GLY A 215 -6.18 20.39 -15.55
N GLU A 216 -5.76 20.65 -16.79
CA GLU A 216 -6.57 20.49 -17.99
C GLU A 216 -6.38 19.07 -18.55
N HIS A 217 -7.44 18.45 -19.05
CA HIS A 217 -7.34 17.17 -19.74
C HIS A 217 -7.30 17.40 -21.26
N PHE A 218 -6.39 16.71 -21.95
CA PHE A 218 -6.24 16.86 -23.40
C PHE A 218 -6.55 15.56 -24.14
N GLN A 219 -7.33 15.66 -25.21
CA GLN A 219 -7.45 14.61 -26.21
C GLN A 219 -6.59 14.99 -27.42
N CYS A 220 -5.60 14.15 -27.72
CA CYS A 220 -4.66 14.38 -28.81
C CYS A 220 -5.02 13.58 -30.07
N TYR A 221 -4.79 14.18 -31.23
CA TYR A 221 -5.06 13.63 -32.56
C TYR A 221 -3.79 13.70 -33.41
N GLY A 222 -3.50 12.61 -34.14
CA GLY A 222 -2.38 12.57 -35.09
C GLY A 222 -2.55 13.57 -36.23
N VAL A 223 -1.52 14.37 -36.48
CA VAL A 223 -1.49 15.35 -37.58
C VAL A 223 -1.13 14.65 -38.88
N ARG A 224 -2.07 14.63 -39.83
CA ARG A 224 -1.85 13.99 -41.15
C ARG A 224 -1.10 14.90 -42.13
N LYS A 225 -1.34 16.20 -42.08
CA LYS A 225 -0.74 17.18 -42.97
C LYS A 225 -0.35 18.42 -42.16
N ALA A 226 0.94 18.73 -42.18
CA ALA A 226 1.50 19.97 -41.69
C ALA A 226 2.80 20.25 -42.44
N ASP A 227 3.10 21.51 -42.63
CA ASP A 227 4.41 21.91 -43.16
C ASP A 227 5.47 21.67 -42.09
N LYS A 228 6.67 21.23 -42.50
CA LYS A 228 7.81 21.12 -41.58
C LYS A 228 8.14 22.54 -41.11
N LEU A 229 8.40 22.70 -39.82
CA LEU A 229 8.96 23.95 -39.34
C LEU A 229 10.31 24.19 -40.03
N ARG A 230 10.67 25.47 -40.21
CA ARG A 230 12.08 25.81 -40.37
C ARG A 230 12.81 25.30 -39.14
N GLU A 231 14.00 24.71 -39.31
CA GLU A 231 14.74 24.11 -38.20
C GLU A 231 15.01 25.17 -37.12
N GLU A 232 14.26 25.06 -36.03
CA GLU A 232 14.28 26.01 -34.93
C GLU A 232 15.02 25.35 -33.76
N THR A 233 16.12 25.97 -33.33
CA THR A 233 16.87 25.48 -32.17
C THR A 233 16.34 26.15 -30.91
N ILE A 234 15.88 25.36 -29.96
CA ILE A 234 15.33 25.82 -28.68
C ILE A 234 16.15 25.32 -27.49
N MET A 235 16.09 26.07 -26.39
CA MET A 235 16.57 25.63 -25.08
C MET A 235 15.39 25.07 -24.28
N ILE A 236 15.52 23.85 -23.76
CA ILE A 236 14.51 23.20 -22.92
C ILE A 236 15.12 22.93 -21.55
N GLU A 237 14.37 23.25 -20.51
CA GLU A 237 14.73 22.98 -19.12
C GLU A 237 13.53 22.36 -18.41
N ASP A 238 13.78 21.21 -17.77
CA ASP A 238 12.82 20.46 -16.97
C ASP A 238 13.55 19.84 -15.76
N GLN A 239 12.86 19.04 -14.93
CA GLN A 239 13.43 18.39 -13.75
C GLN A 239 14.56 17.38 -14.08
N PHE A 240 14.72 17.01 -15.34
CA PHE A 240 15.76 16.10 -15.84
C PHE A 240 16.99 16.86 -16.36
N GLY A 241 16.87 18.17 -16.55
CA GLY A 241 17.99 19.08 -16.81
C GLY A 241 17.76 20.03 -17.99
N LYS A 242 18.81 20.78 -18.32
CA LYS A 242 18.82 21.81 -19.36
C LYS A 242 19.55 21.34 -20.61
N THR A 243 18.96 21.53 -21.79
CA THR A 243 19.58 21.12 -23.06
C THR A 243 19.07 21.92 -24.28
N ARG A 244 19.80 21.81 -25.40
CA ARG A 244 19.38 22.29 -26.72
C ARG A 244 18.69 21.18 -27.51
N ALA A 245 17.66 21.53 -28.28
CA ALA A 245 17.01 20.63 -29.23
C ALA A 245 16.55 21.39 -30.48
N VAL A 246 16.39 20.66 -31.59
CA VAL A 246 15.86 21.19 -32.86
C VAL A 246 14.49 20.60 -33.11
N LEU A 247 13.47 21.44 -33.21
CA LEU A 247 12.09 21.00 -33.47
C LEU A 247 11.90 20.60 -34.94
N GLY A 248 11.08 19.58 -35.16
CA GLY A 248 10.70 19.09 -36.48
C GLY A 248 9.30 19.53 -36.89
N LYS A 249 8.44 18.57 -37.24
CA LYS A 249 7.09 18.84 -37.74
C LYS A 249 6.05 18.65 -36.64
N PRO A 250 4.88 19.30 -36.73
CA PRO A 250 3.74 18.98 -35.89
C PRO A 250 3.32 17.52 -36.10
N VAL A 251 3.15 16.79 -35.00
CA VAL A 251 2.71 15.37 -35.03
C VAL A 251 1.44 15.13 -34.22
N LEU A 252 1.16 15.94 -33.19
CA LEU A 252 -0.11 15.89 -32.46
C LEU A 252 -0.76 17.27 -32.34
N LEU A 253 -2.09 17.30 -32.45
CA LEU A 253 -2.95 18.40 -32.03
C LEU A 253 -3.78 17.94 -30.84
N CYS A 254 -3.69 18.64 -29.72
CA CYS A 254 -4.34 18.29 -28.47
C CYS A 254 -5.39 19.33 -28.10
N ASN A 255 -6.64 18.89 -27.95
CA ASN A 255 -7.77 19.74 -27.57
C ASN A 255 -8.08 19.58 -26.09
N PRO A 256 -8.44 20.67 -25.36
CA PRO A 256 -8.98 20.54 -24.02
C PRO A 256 -10.26 19.71 -24.09
N SER A 257 -10.48 18.86 -23.09
CA SER A 257 -11.52 17.84 -23.10
C SER A 257 -12.13 17.66 -21.71
N SER A 258 -13.42 17.37 -21.68
CA SER A 258 -14.11 16.94 -20.48
C SER A 258 -14.17 15.41 -20.42
N LYS A 259 -14.27 14.86 -19.21
CA LYS A 259 -14.47 13.42 -19.01
C LYS A 259 -15.29 13.14 -17.76
N ILE A 260 -15.89 11.95 -17.72
CA ILE A 260 -16.50 11.39 -16.52
C ILE A 260 -15.63 10.23 -16.07
N HIS A 261 -15.23 10.22 -14.80
CA HIS A 261 -14.48 9.12 -14.20
C HIS A 261 -14.84 9.00 -12.72
N ASN A 262 -15.18 7.78 -12.27
CA ASN A 262 -15.70 7.49 -10.93
C ASN A 262 -16.85 8.44 -10.54
N GLU A 263 -17.86 8.52 -11.40
CA GLU A 263 -19.06 9.38 -11.24
C GLU A 263 -18.78 10.89 -11.15
N LYS A 264 -17.52 11.31 -11.25
CA LYS A 264 -17.10 12.71 -11.21
C LYS A 264 -16.89 13.26 -12.63
N LEU A 265 -17.47 14.43 -12.88
CA LEU A 265 -17.26 15.20 -14.11
C LEU A 265 -16.03 16.11 -13.97
N TYR A 266 -15.10 15.96 -14.89
CA TYR A 266 -13.94 16.83 -15.08
C TYR A 266 -14.24 17.73 -16.27
N LYS A 267 -14.52 19.01 -16.01
CA LYS A 267 -14.87 20.00 -17.03
C LYS A 267 -13.62 20.60 -17.69
N ILE A 268 -13.79 21.10 -18.90
CA ILE A 268 -12.80 21.96 -19.56
C ILE A 268 -12.64 23.24 -18.73
N ARG A 269 -11.40 23.67 -18.47
CA ARG A 269 -11.13 24.92 -17.74
C ARG A 269 -10.88 26.09 -18.68
N ASP A 270 -10.19 25.85 -19.79
CA ASP A 270 -9.93 26.85 -20.83
C ASP A 270 -10.17 26.24 -22.22
N GLU A 271 -11.22 26.70 -22.90
CA GLU A 271 -11.58 26.21 -24.24
C GLU A 271 -10.64 26.67 -25.34
N GLU A 272 -9.88 27.75 -25.11
CA GLU A 272 -8.96 28.35 -26.10
C GLU A 272 -7.55 27.76 -26.02
N ARG A 273 -7.21 27.11 -24.90
CA ARG A 273 -5.90 26.51 -24.68
C ARG A 273 -5.78 25.15 -25.34
N HIS A 274 -5.34 25.13 -26.60
CA HIS A 274 -4.92 23.91 -27.28
C HIS A 274 -3.42 23.68 -27.12
N LEU A 275 -2.94 22.47 -27.43
CA LEU A 275 -1.50 22.20 -27.59
C LEU A 275 -1.22 21.66 -28.99
N VAL A 276 -0.08 22.05 -29.55
CA VAL A 276 0.52 21.38 -30.71
C VAL A 276 1.84 20.78 -30.27
N CYS A 277 2.03 19.49 -30.54
CA CYS A 277 3.26 18.77 -30.19
C CYS A 277 4.10 18.48 -31.42
N TYR A 278 5.39 18.73 -31.29
CA TYR A 278 6.40 18.59 -32.33
C TYR A 278 7.35 17.44 -32.00
N ASP A 279 7.80 16.72 -33.02
CA ASP A 279 8.92 15.79 -32.90
C ASP A 279 10.26 16.54 -32.87
N PHE A 280 11.34 15.82 -32.57
CA PHE A 280 12.70 16.34 -32.58
C PHE A 280 13.47 15.88 -33.82
N VAL A 281 14.10 16.81 -34.53
CA VAL A 281 15.06 16.49 -35.61
C VAL A 281 16.41 16.13 -35.01
N LYS A 282 16.85 16.88 -33.98
CA LYS A 282 18.10 16.67 -33.25
C LYS A 282 17.89 16.97 -31.78
N GLN A 283 18.40 16.09 -30.91
CA GLN A 283 18.39 16.28 -29.46
C GLN A 283 19.57 15.56 -28.82
N ASN A 284 20.00 16.06 -27.66
CA ASN A 284 20.96 15.34 -26.82
C ASN A 284 20.25 14.22 -26.05
N LYS A 285 20.99 13.15 -25.73
CA LYS A 285 20.46 12.08 -24.89
C LYS A 285 20.13 12.59 -23.49
N VAL A 286 18.99 12.15 -22.97
CA VAL A 286 18.59 12.39 -21.58
C VAL A 286 18.92 11.15 -20.76
N LYS A 287 19.34 11.36 -19.50
CA LYS A 287 19.54 10.27 -18.55
C LYS A 287 18.19 9.74 -18.09
N SER A 288 17.99 8.43 -18.19
CA SER A 288 16.85 7.75 -17.59
C SER A 288 16.88 7.88 -16.07
N ARG A 289 15.70 8.07 -15.48
CA ARG A 289 15.45 8.10 -14.05
C ARG A 289 14.19 7.29 -13.74
N ASN A 290 14.19 6.64 -12.58
CA ASN A 290 12.98 6.05 -12.02
C ASN A 290 12.16 7.18 -11.37
N LEU A 291 10.85 7.12 -11.57
CA LEU A 291 9.90 8.13 -11.16
C LEU A 291 8.66 7.44 -10.62
N GLU A 292 8.13 7.95 -9.54
CA GLU A 292 6.78 7.64 -9.11
C GLU A 292 5.83 8.66 -9.74
N ILE A 293 4.81 8.17 -10.43
CA ILE A 293 3.68 8.99 -10.85
C ILE A 293 2.51 8.67 -9.95
N ASN A 294 1.77 9.70 -9.54
CA ASN A 294 0.49 9.51 -8.88
C ASN A 294 -0.56 10.35 -9.59
N ASN A 295 -1.44 9.66 -10.32
CA ASN A 295 -2.54 10.29 -11.02
C ASN A 295 -3.85 9.54 -10.71
N GLN A 296 -4.94 10.05 -11.26
CA GLN A 296 -6.29 9.53 -11.02
C GLN A 296 -6.55 8.09 -11.49
N PHE A 297 -5.59 7.44 -12.14
CA PHE A 297 -5.72 6.06 -12.63
C PHE A 297 -4.90 5.08 -11.80
N ALA A 298 -3.66 5.43 -11.47
CA ALA A 298 -2.84 4.68 -10.55
C ALA A 298 -1.66 5.54 -10.05
N PRO A 299 -1.22 5.30 -8.81
CA PRO A 299 0.18 5.44 -8.46
C PRO A 299 0.99 4.33 -9.13
N ASP A 300 2.03 4.68 -9.87
CA ASP A 300 2.84 3.75 -10.65
C ASP A 300 4.30 4.18 -10.66
N GLU A 301 5.21 3.22 -10.74
CA GLU A 301 6.62 3.47 -10.96
C GLU A 301 6.93 3.34 -12.45
N LEU A 302 7.57 4.36 -13.01
CA LEU A 302 8.03 4.32 -14.39
C LEU A 302 9.48 4.77 -14.50
N MET A 303 10.12 4.32 -15.57
CA MET A 303 11.43 4.81 -15.96
C MET A 303 11.27 5.68 -17.20
N ASN A 304 11.69 6.95 -17.15
CA ASN A 304 11.69 7.77 -18.34
C ASN A 304 12.82 7.34 -19.30
N ASP A 305 12.57 7.41 -20.61
CA ASP A 305 13.60 7.27 -21.64
C ASP A 305 13.89 8.63 -22.29
N GLN A 306 14.13 8.65 -23.60
CA GLN A 306 14.39 9.86 -24.38
C GLN A 306 13.14 10.72 -24.51
N ARG A 307 13.35 12.01 -24.81
CA ARG A 307 12.23 12.91 -25.09
C ARG A 307 11.64 12.57 -26.45
N GLU A 308 10.33 12.39 -26.48
CA GLU A 308 9.63 12.08 -27.74
C GLU A 308 9.07 13.33 -28.40
N LEU A 309 8.44 14.21 -27.61
CA LEU A 309 7.68 15.35 -28.12
C LEU A 309 7.90 16.62 -27.29
N PHE A 310 7.80 17.78 -27.94
CA PHE A 310 7.70 19.08 -27.27
C PHE A 310 6.34 19.72 -27.62
N CYS A 311 5.49 19.92 -26.61
CA CYS A 311 4.15 20.49 -26.79
C CYS A 311 4.12 21.96 -26.38
N VAL A 312 3.54 22.81 -27.23
CA VAL A 312 3.39 24.25 -26.97
C VAL A 312 1.92 24.66 -26.95
N PRO A 313 1.53 25.64 -26.12
CA PRO A 313 0.21 26.27 -26.18
C PRO A 313 -0.07 26.82 -27.58
N SER A 314 -1.30 26.68 -28.05
CA SER A 314 -1.70 27.07 -29.40
C SER A 314 -3.18 27.43 -29.44
N SER A 315 -3.56 28.35 -30.32
CA SER A 315 -4.96 28.60 -30.69
C SER A 315 -5.30 27.79 -31.94
N LYS A 316 -6.60 27.51 -32.16
CA LYS A 316 -7.07 26.86 -33.39
C LYS A 316 -8.22 27.64 -34.01
N LYS A 317 -8.28 27.63 -35.34
CA LYS A 317 -9.41 28.14 -36.12
C LYS A 317 -9.89 27.06 -37.08
N HIS A 318 -11.21 26.86 -37.13
CA HIS A 318 -11.82 25.97 -38.12
C HIS A 318 -11.85 26.68 -39.49
N LEU A 319 -11.19 26.08 -40.49
CA LEU A 319 -11.09 26.63 -41.85
C LEU A 319 -12.20 26.11 -42.80
N GLY A 320 -13.28 25.57 -42.23
CA GLY A 320 -14.39 24.95 -42.98
C GLY A 320 -14.28 23.42 -43.07
N PRO A 321 -15.37 22.73 -43.42
CA PRO A 321 -15.38 21.29 -43.55
C PRO A 321 -14.51 20.84 -44.73
N ILE A 322 -13.61 19.89 -44.48
CA ILE A 322 -12.97 19.13 -45.57
C ILE A 322 -14.10 18.30 -46.19
N LYS A 323 -14.40 18.51 -47.49
CA LYS A 323 -15.32 17.62 -48.21
C LYS A 323 -14.78 16.19 -48.07
N PRO A 324 -15.50 15.27 -47.41
CA PRO A 324 -15.01 13.91 -47.32
C PRO A 324 -14.98 13.32 -48.72
N ASN A 325 -13.87 12.67 -49.10
CA ASN A 325 -13.96 11.66 -50.14
C ASN A 325 -14.98 10.61 -49.64
N LYS A 326 -16.03 10.38 -50.45
CA LYS A 326 -17.24 9.55 -50.23
C LYS A 326 -17.34 8.80 -48.87
N PRO A 327 -18.43 8.98 -48.09
CA PRO A 327 -18.54 8.39 -46.76
C PRO A 327 -18.60 6.86 -46.81
N GLY A 328 -17.72 6.23 -46.04
CA GLY A 328 -17.93 4.87 -45.54
C GLY A 328 -19.19 4.81 -44.65
N LYS A 329 -19.75 3.60 -44.56
CA LYS A 329 -21.05 3.24 -43.95
C LYS A 329 -21.36 4.00 -42.63
N PRO A 330 -22.60 4.50 -42.42
CA PRO A 330 -22.96 5.25 -41.22
C PRO A 330 -22.81 4.43 -39.93
N ILE A 331 -22.39 5.11 -38.86
CA ILE A 331 -22.29 4.59 -37.50
C ILE A 331 -23.71 4.34 -36.94
N PRO A 332 -23.98 3.23 -36.23
CA PRO A 332 -25.30 2.90 -35.68
C PRO A 332 -25.87 3.99 -34.75
N ARG A 333 -27.18 4.20 -34.83
CA ARG A 333 -27.94 5.29 -34.16
C ARG A 333 -27.89 5.30 -32.62
N GLU A 334 -27.33 4.28 -31.98
CA GLU A 334 -27.25 4.18 -30.52
C GLU A 334 -26.26 5.20 -29.91
N MET A 335 -25.23 5.60 -30.65
CA MET A 335 -24.22 6.56 -30.17
C MET A 335 -24.62 8.04 -30.31
N GLN A 336 -25.72 8.36 -31.01
CA GLN A 336 -26.15 9.75 -31.22
C GLN A 336 -27.10 10.28 -30.14
N ARG A 337 -27.58 9.43 -29.22
CA ARG A 337 -28.63 9.78 -28.25
C ARG A 337 -28.13 10.16 -26.85
N ALA A 338 -26.83 10.21 -26.63
CA ALA A 338 -26.26 10.62 -25.35
C ALA A 338 -26.15 12.16 -25.24
N GLU A 339 -27.28 12.87 -25.39
CA GLU A 339 -27.43 14.24 -24.91
C GLU A 339 -28.29 14.24 -23.64
N MET A 340 -27.69 14.83 -22.60
CA MET A 340 -28.20 15.23 -21.29
C MET A 340 -29.73 15.13 -21.06
N LYS A 341 -30.13 14.19 -20.19
CA LYS A 341 -31.36 14.35 -19.38
C LYS A 341 -30.97 14.93 -18.01
N PRO A 342 -31.63 16.00 -17.52
CA PRO A 342 -31.46 16.44 -16.15
C PRO A 342 -32.07 15.42 -15.20
N LEU A 343 -31.33 15.06 -14.15
CA LEU A 343 -31.83 14.28 -13.02
C LEU A 343 -32.95 15.07 -12.32
N LYS A 344 -34.19 14.58 -12.43
CA LYS A 344 -35.27 14.97 -11.53
C LYS A 344 -35.03 14.29 -10.18
N GLN A 345 -34.92 15.10 -9.14
CA GLN A 345 -34.95 14.68 -7.74
C GLN A 345 -36.19 13.85 -7.45
N ARG A 346 -35.98 12.70 -6.80
CA ARG A 346 -36.90 12.13 -5.80
C ARG A 346 -36.08 11.50 -4.69
#